data_AF-A0A3A9AJN6-F1
#
_entry.id   AF-A0A3A9AJN6-F1
#
_cell.length_a   1.000
_cell.length_b   1.000
_cell.length_c   1.000
_cell.angle_alpha   90.00
_cell.angle_beta   90.00
_cell.angle_gamma   90.00
#
_symmetry.space_group_name_H-M   'P 1'
#
loop_
_entity.id
_entity.type
_entity.pdbx_description
1 polymer ?
#
loop_
_entity_poly.entity_id
_entity_poly.type
_entity_poly.pdbx_seq_one_letter_code
_entity_poly.pdbx_strand_id
1 'polypeptide(L)'
;MERVNEAVVAKRKICIFGTAIWGKSIKREELSFVAGLNGASHVEGNRPEDSKKQIIVQADKLDDLIHEKVSFIKMDTEGAEISALKGAEKIIKTYKPKMAVCVYHKKEDIWEIPKLILSYVPEYKIYLRHYSLSKDETVLYCIAE
;
A
#
# COMPACT_ATOMS: atom_id res chain seq x y z
N MET A 1 2.55 -11.61 -17.27
CA MET A 1 2.79 -11.51 -15.82
C MET A 1 1.87 -12.52 -15.17
N GLU A 2 2.41 -13.45 -14.38
CA GLU A 2 1.63 -14.55 -13.77
C GLU A 2 0.58 -13.98 -12.80
N ARG A 3 -0.66 -14.46 -12.87
CA ARG A 3 -1.74 -14.05 -11.95
C ARG A 3 -1.65 -14.85 -10.65
N VAL A 4 -2.15 -14.31 -9.52
CA VAL A 4 -2.14 -15.01 -8.21
C VAL A 4 -2.73 -16.42 -8.35
N ASN A 5 -3.87 -16.54 -9.03
CA ASN A 5 -4.54 -17.81 -9.25
C ASN A 5 -3.64 -18.85 -9.95
N GLU A 6 -2.81 -18.44 -10.92
CA GLU A 6 -1.90 -19.34 -11.64
C GLU A 6 -0.79 -19.85 -10.71
N ALA A 7 -0.26 -18.96 -9.88
CA ALA A 7 0.77 -19.31 -8.92
C ALA A 7 0.24 -20.19 -7.78
N VAL A 8 -0.99 -19.93 -7.31
CA VAL A 8 -1.70 -20.79 -6.34
C VAL A 8 -1.96 -22.18 -6.93
N VAL A 9 -2.44 -22.27 -8.17
CA VAL A 9 -2.63 -23.55 -8.88
C VAL A 9 -1.29 -24.29 -9.05
N ALA A 10 -0.21 -23.56 -9.35
CA ALA A 10 1.14 -24.10 -9.43
C ALA A 10 1.77 -24.42 -8.07
N LYS A 11 1.03 -24.29 -6.95
CA LYS A 11 1.49 -24.48 -5.56
C LYS A 11 2.71 -23.62 -5.20
N ARG A 12 2.89 -22.48 -5.86
CA ARG A 12 3.93 -21.50 -5.52
C ARG A 12 3.51 -20.79 -4.25
N LYS A 13 4.44 -20.68 -3.31
CA LYS A 13 4.23 -19.95 -2.04
C LYS A 13 4.55 -18.46 -2.16
N ILE A 14 5.26 -18.06 -3.22
CA ILE A 14 5.76 -16.71 -3.44
C ILE A 14 5.45 -16.31 -4.88
N CYS A 15 4.84 -15.14 -5.03
CA CYS A 15 4.46 -14.55 -6.32
C CYS A 15 4.91 -13.09 -6.32
N ILE A 16 5.40 -12.59 -7.46
CA ILE A 16 5.84 -11.21 -7.61
C ILE A 16 5.01 -10.54 -8.70
N PHE A 17 4.38 -9.43 -8.35
CA PHE A 17 3.62 -8.58 -9.26
C PHE A 17 4.44 -7.32 -9.53
N GLY A 18 4.81 -7.10 -10.79
CA GLY A 18 5.55 -5.92 -11.24
C GLY A 18 4.65 -4.71 -11.45
N THR A 19 3.83 -4.36 -10.46
CA THR A 19 2.86 -3.27 -10.51
C THR A 19 2.82 -2.55 -9.15
N ALA A 20 2.54 -1.25 -9.17
CA ALA A 20 2.25 -0.50 -7.94
C ALA A 20 0.84 -0.82 -7.45
N ILE A 21 0.57 -0.59 -6.16
CA ILE A 21 -0.77 -0.73 -5.59
C ILE A 21 -1.39 0.65 -5.40
N TRP A 22 -2.63 0.83 -5.88
CA TRP A 22 -3.32 2.11 -5.83
C TRP A 22 -4.84 1.95 -5.69
N GLY A 23 -5.54 3.07 -5.47
CA GLY A 23 -7.00 3.07 -5.24
C GLY A 23 -7.84 2.85 -6.49
N LYS A 24 -7.24 2.94 -7.67
CA LYS A 24 -7.84 2.67 -8.97
C LYS A 24 -6.79 2.03 -9.87
N SER A 25 -7.22 1.15 -10.77
CA SER A 25 -6.32 0.55 -11.76
C SER A 25 -6.00 1.61 -12.82
N ILE A 26 -4.71 1.87 -13.02
CA ILE A 26 -4.18 2.95 -13.86
C ILE A 26 -3.31 2.29 -14.92
N LYS A 27 -3.69 2.49 -16.19
CA LYS A 27 -2.85 2.10 -17.33
C LYS A 27 -1.59 2.98 -17.33
N ARG A 28 -0.45 2.41 -17.75
CA ARG A 28 0.84 3.14 -17.90
C ARG A 28 0.55 4.45 -18.62
N GLU A 29 0.69 5.59 -17.93
CA GLU A 29 0.74 6.99 -18.43
C GLU A 29 0.30 8.02 -17.37
N GLU A 30 -0.35 7.63 -16.25
CA GLU A 30 -0.92 8.61 -15.29
C GLU A 30 -0.24 8.67 -13.89
N LEU A 31 0.80 7.88 -13.61
CA LEU A 31 1.52 7.89 -12.33
C LEU A 31 3.02 8.01 -12.52
N SER A 32 3.63 9.02 -11.87
CA SER A 32 5.07 9.23 -11.85
C SER A 32 5.66 8.88 -10.48
N PHE A 33 6.66 8.01 -10.50
CA PHE A 33 7.55 7.74 -9.38
C PHE A 33 8.80 8.61 -9.51
N VAL A 34 9.16 9.35 -8.46
CA VAL A 34 10.37 10.18 -8.44
C VAL A 34 11.44 9.46 -7.62
N ALA A 35 12.50 9.01 -8.29
CA ALA A 35 13.64 8.35 -7.68
C ALA A 35 14.83 9.32 -7.65
N GLY A 36 15.41 9.60 -6.48
CA GLY A 36 16.68 10.37 -6.46
C GLY A 36 17.13 11.08 -5.20
N LEU A 37 16.43 10.96 -4.06
CA LEU A 37 16.86 11.64 -2.82
C LEU A 37 17.53 10.65 -1.87
N ASN A 38 18.78 10.24 -2.16
CA ASN A 38 19.71 9.63 -1.18
C ASN A 38 19.08 8.67 -0.14
N GLY A 39 18.24 7.72 -0.57
CA GLY A 39 17.58 6.75 0.33
C GLY A 39 16.11 7.01 0.66
N ALA A 40 15.47 8.03 0.07
CA ALA A 40 14.03 8.25 0.14
C ALA A 40 13.44 8.41 -1.28
N SER A 41 12.33 7.73 -1.54
CA SER A 41 11.53 7.91 -2.76
C SER A 41 10.13 8.41 -2.40
N HIS A 42 9.36 8.92 -3.37
CA HIS A 42 7.97 9.32 -3.13
C HIS A 42 7.12 9.17 -4.40
N VAL A 43 5.82 8.89 -4.21
CA VAL A 43 4.82 8.85 -5.29
C VAL A 43 4.07 10.18 -5.39
N GLU A 44 4.11 10.84 -6.55
CA GLU A 44 3.40 12.10 -6.81
C GLU A 44 2.26 11.90 -7.83
N GLY A 45 1.08 12.44 -7.52
CA GLY A 45 -0.15 12.25 -8.30
C GLY A 45 -0.35 13.19 -9.49
N ASN A 46 0.58 14.12 -9.76
CA ASN A 46 0.51 15.08 -10.85
C ASN A 46 1.91 15.32 -11.42
N ARG A 47 2.02 15.43 -12.75
CA ARG A 47 3.25 15.68 -13.51
C ARG A 47 3.82 17.07 -13.17
N PRO A 48 4.97 17.20 -12.49
CA PRO A 48 5.71 18.46 -12.47
C PRO A 48 6.42 18.63 -13.81
N GLU A 49 6.35 19.82 -14.41
CA GLU A 49 6.98 20.10 -15.71
C GLU A 49 8.52 20.04 -15.68
N ASP A 50 9.16 20.02 -14.50
CA ASP A 50 10.61 20.27 -14.39
C ASP A 50 11.44 19.35 -13.46
N SER A 51 10.93 18.18 -13.01
CA SER A 51 11.72 17.28 -12.15
C SER A 51 12.43 16.16 -12.92
N LYS A 52 13.78 16.16 -12.83
CA LYS A 52 14.69 15.16 -13.41
C LYS A 52 14.39 13.75 -12.87
N LYS A 53 14.13 12.81 -13.80
CA LYS A 53 13.87 11.36 -13.64
C LYS A 53 12.54 10.96 -13.00
N GLN A 54 11.47 11.11 -13.78
CA GLN A 54 10.18 10.49 -13.52
C GLN A 54 10.13 9.09 -14.17
N ILE A 55 9.81 8.06 -13.38
CA ILE A 55 9.57 6.70 -13.87
C ILE A 55 8.07 6.49 -13.95
N ILE A 56 7.56 6.16 -15.14
CA ILE A 56 6.15 5.83 -15.35
C ILE A 56 5.91 4.38 -14.90
N VAL A 57 4.97 4.19 -13.99
CA VAL A 57 4.62 2.86 -13.45
C VAL A 57 3.16 2.51 -13.75
N GLN A 58 2.89 1.22 -13.92
CA GLN A 58 1.52 0.70 -13.87
C GLN A 58 1.09 0.60 -12.42
N ALA A 59 -0.19 0.83 -12.14
CA ALA A 59 -0.76 0.56 -10.83
C ALA A 59 -2.09 -0.18 -10.93
N ASP A 60 -2.34 -1.07 -9.97
CA ASP A 60 -3.54 -1.89 -9.90
C ASP A 60 -4.15 -1.82 -8.49
N LYS A 61 -5.45 -2.11 -8.38
CA LYS A 61 -6.10 -2.33 -7.08
C LYS A 61 -5.72 -3.69 -6.54
N LEU A 62 -5.39 -3.77 -5.25
CA LEU A 62 -5.11 -5.06 -4.60
C LEU A 62 -6.32 -6.00 -4.70
N ASP A 63 -7.53 -5.46 -4.60
CA ASP A 63 -8.80 -6.18 -4.74
C ASP A 63 -9.00 -6.83 -6.13
N ASP A 64 -8.35 -6.31 -7.17
CA ASP A 64 -8.40 -6.86 -8.52
C ASP A 64 -7.32 -7.93 -8.74
N LEU A 65 -6.23 -7.88 -7.95
CA LEU A 65 -5.10 -8.79 -8.09
C LEU A 65 -5.27 -10.05 -7.26
N ILE A 66 -5.72 -9.92 -6.00
CA ILE A 66 -5.81 -11.02 -5.03
C ILE A 66 -7.28 -11.40 -4.82
N HIS A 67 -7.60 -12.68 -4.91
CA HIS A 67 -8.96 -13.19 -4.69
C HIS A 67 -9.05 -14.18 -3.54
N GLU A 68 -7.92 -14.68 -3.08
CA GLU A 68 -7.75 -15.60 -1.97
C GLU A 68 -7.90 -14.90 -0.63
N LYS A 69 -8.11 -15.70 0.43
CA LYS A 69 -8.15 -15.20 1.80
C LYS A 69 -6.80 -14.62 2.20
N VAL A 70 -6.79 -13.33 2.53
CA VAL A 70 -5.60 -12.63 3.04
C VAL A 70 -5.65 -12.62 4.57
N SER A 71 -4.59 -13.11 5.21
CA SER A 71 -4.46 -13.11 6.68
C SER A 71 -3.64 -11.93 7.21
N PHE A 72 -2.76 -11.36 6.38
CA PHE A 72 -1.84 -10.31 6.77
C PHE A 72 -1.49 -9.38 5.60
N ILE A 73 -1.39 -8.07 5.87
CA ILE A 73 -0.92 -7.06 4.92
C ILE A 73 0.22 -6.26 5.58
N LYS A 74 1.38 -6.20 4.93
CA LYS A 74 2.44 -5.21 5.22
C LYS A 74 2.41 -4.14 4.14
N MET A 75 2.44 -2.87 4.53
CA MET A 75 2.37 -1.76 3.59
C MET A 75 3.39 -0.67 3.94
N ASP A 76 4.16 -0.32 2.92
CA ASP A 76 5.26 0.63 2.92
C ASP A 76 5.50 0.98 1.46
N THR A 77 4.85 2.06 1.02
CA THR A 77 4.57 2.34 -0.38
C THR A 77 4.95 3.77 -0.76
N GLU A 78 5.92 4.34 -0.02
CA GLU A 78 6.54 5.64 -0.31
C GLU A 78 5.50 6.79 -0.46
N GLY A 79 4.46 6.80 0.38
CA GLY A 79 3.40 7.82 0.41
C GLY A 79 2.10 7.45 -0.31
N ALA A 80 2.00 6.23 -0.85
CA ALA A 80 0.80 5.72 -1.51
C ALA A 80 -0.19 5.03 -0.57
N GLU A 81 0.06 4.99 0.74
CA GLU A 81 -0.61 4.11 1.69
C GLU A 81 -2.14 4.26 1.67
N ILE A 82 -2.64 5.49 1.80
CA ILE A 82 -4.09 5.79 1.75
C ILE A 82 -4.71 5.29 0.43
N SER A 83 -4.04 5.52 -0.70
CA SER A 83 -4.53 5.06 -2.01
C SER A 83 -4.50 3.54 -2.10
N ALA A 84 -3.43 2.90 -1.67
CA ALA A 84 -3.30 1.45 -1.68
C ALA A 84 -4.34 0.78 -0.76
N LEU A 85 -4.63 1.36 0.42
CA LEU A 85 -5.69 0.91 1.31
C LEU A 85 -7.08 1.02 0.68
N LYS A 86 -7.36 2.11 -0.06
CA LYS A 86 -8.60 2.22 -0.86
C LYS A 86 -8.70 1.15 -1.93
N GLY A 87 -7.58 0.77 -2.54
CA GLY A 87 -7.49 -0.32 -3.52
C GLY A 87 -7.61 -1.72 -2.91
N ALA A 88 -7.62 -1.84 -1.59
CA ALA A 88 -7.71 -3.07 -0.83
C ALA A 88 -8.99 -3.12 0.05
N GLU A 89 -9.94 -2.20 -0.14
CA GLU A 89 -11.11 -2.06 0.72
C GLU A 89 -11.89 -3.37 0.84
N LYS A 90 -12.14 -4.06 -0.28
CA LYS A 90 -12.93 -5.31 -0.28
C LYS A 90 -12.21 -6.40 0.49
N ILE A 91 -10.90 -6.57 0.29
CA ILE A 91 -10.07 -7.51 1.04
C ILE A 91 -10.12 -7.21 2.54
N ILE A 92 -9.93 -5.93 2.92
CA ILE A 92 -9.89 -5.50 4.32
C ILE A 92 -11.23 -5.79 5.01
N LYS A 93 -12.36 -5.43 4.37
CA LYS A 93 -13.71 -5.64 4.92
C LYS A 93 -14.09 -7.11 5.00
N THR A 94 -13.68 -7.90 4.01
CA THR A 94 -14.07 -9.32 3.90
C THR A 94 -13.26 -10.20 4.85
N TYR A 95 -11.94 -10.03 4.89
CA TYR A 95 -11.04 -10.97 5.57
C TYR A 95 -10.49 -10.44 6.88
N LYS A 96 -10.65 -9.15 7.17
CA LYS A 96 -10.14 -8.48 8.38
C LYS A 96 -8.68 -8.87 8.69
N PRO A 97 -7.75 -8.80 7.71
CA PRO A 97 -6.37 -9.22 7.92
C PRO A 97 -5.69 -8.40 9.01
N LYS A 98 -4.72 -9.00 9.72
CA LYS A 98 -3.79 -8.19 10.52
C LYS A 98 -3.02 -7.26 9.58
N MET A 99 -2.77 -6.02 9.97
CA MET A 99 -2.05 -5.07 9.12
C MET A 99 -0.89 -4.43 9.86
N ALA A 100 0.20 -4.18 9.14
CA ALA A 100 1.33 -3.35 9.56
C ALA A 100 1.58 -2.30 8.47
N VAL A 101 1.23 -1.05 8.74
CA VAL A 101 1.22 0.04 7.75
C VAL A 101 2.15 1.15 8.23
N CYS A 102 3.13 1.52 7.42
CA CYS A 102 4.00 2.67 7.70
C CYS A 102 3.17 3.97 7.71
N VAL A 103 3.43 4.86 8.67
CA VAL A 103 2.72 6.14 8.84
C VAL A 103 3.67 7.34 8.93
N TYR A 104 4.85 7.23 8.32
CA TYR A 104 5.89 8.26 8.37
C TYR A 104 6.13 9.00 7.05
N HIS A 105 5.52 8.58 5.94
CA HIS A 105 5.75 9.20 4.62
C HIS A 105 5.08 10.56 4.48
N LYS A 106 3.86 10.71 5.01
CA LYS A 106 3.16 11.99 5.11
C LYS A 106 2.81 12.30 6.55
N LYS A 107 2.77 13.58 6.90
CA LYS A 107 2.42 14.01 8.26
C LYS A 107 1.01 13.54 8.63
N GLU A 108 0.13 13.54 7.63
CA GLU A 108 -1.29 13.23 7.75
C GLU A 108 -1.55 11.73 7.93
N ASP A 109 -0.62 10.87 7.50
CA ASP A 109 -0.80 9.41 7.52
C ASP A 109 -1.09 8.89 8.93
N ILE A 110 -0.47 9.49 9.96
CA ILE A 110 -0.64 9.06 11.35
C ILE A 110 -2.09 9.18 11.86
N TRP A 111 -2.93 10.04 11.28
CA TRP A 111 -4.35 10.16 11.65
C TRP A 111 -5.32 9.76 10.54
N GLU A 112 -4.96 9.94 9.26
CA GLU A 112 -5.85 9.56 8.16
C GLU A 112 -5.92 8.05 7.95
N ILE A 113 -4.80 7.33 8.09
CA ILE A 113 -4.75 5.88 7.92
C ILE A 113 -5.61 5.16 8.96
N PRO A 114 -5.46 5.37 10.28
CA PRO A 114 -6.32 4.72 11.26
C PRO A 114 -7.79 5.11 11.08
N LYS A 115 -8.09 6.39 10.74
CA LYS A 115 -9.45 6.83 10.46
C LYS A 115 -10.08 6.08 9.28
N LEU A 116 -9.33 5.89 8.19
CA LEU A 116 -9.79 5.15 7.02
C LEU A 116 -10.04 3.68 7.38
N ILE A 117 -9.08 3.02 8.04
CA ILE A 117 -9.18 1.60 8.42
C ILE A 117 -10.39 1.36 9.34
N LEU A 118 -10.59 2.23 10.34
CA LEU A 118 -11.74 2.14 11.25
C LEU A 118 -13.07 2.44 10.55
N SER A 119 -13.07 3.24 9.47
CA SER A 119 -14.27 3.44 8.65
C SER A 119 -14.66 2.19 7.85
N TYR A 120 -13.69 1.32 7.54
CA TYR A 120 -13.93 0.04 6.86
C TYR A 120 -14.36 -1.04 7.83
N VAL A 121 -13.67 -1.16 8.96
CA VAL A 121 -13.87 -2.19 9.97
C VAL A 121 -13.66 -1.54 11.36
N PRO A 122 -14.74 -1.08 12.00
CA PRO A 122 -14.67 -0.43 13.32
C PRO A 122 -14.11 -1.31 14.44
N GLU A 123 -14.08 -2.64 14.25
CA GLU A 123 -13.61 -3.62 15.22
C GLU A 123 -12.07 -3.73 15.29
N TYR A 124 -11.34 -3.07 14.40
CA TYR A 124 -9.88 -3.03 14.50
C TYR A 124 -9.43 -2.31 15.77
N LYS A 125 -8.56 -2.96 16.53
CA LYS A 125 -7.71 -2.30 17.52
C LYS A 125 -6.45 -1.80 16.82
N ILE A 126 -6.10 -0.55 17.13
CA ILE A 126 -4.99 0.17 16.52
C ILE A 126 -3.86 0.31 17.54
N TYR A 127 -2.63 -0.01 17.13
CA TYR A 127 -1.42 0.14 17.93
C TYR A 127 -0.36 0.88 17.11
N LEU A 128 0.44 1.71 17.76
CA LEU A 128 1.52 2.46 17.11
C LEU A 128 2.87 2.09 17.75
N ARG A 129 3.89 1.86 16.93
CA ARG A 129 5.28 1.65 17.38
C ARG A 129 6.24 2.42 16.49
N HIS A 130 7.36 2.80 17.08
CA HIS A 130 8.44 3.50 16.41
C HIS A 130 9.74 2.71 16.61
N TYR A 131 10.46 2.46 15.52
CA TYR A 131 11.60 1.53 15.51
C TYR A 131 12.94 2.19 15.18
N SER A 132 13.00 3.51 15.04
CA SER A 132 14.24 4.23 14.77
C SER A 132 14.50 5.36 15.79
N LEU A 133 15.59 6.10 15.59
CA LEU A 133 15.82 7.39 16.25
C LEU A 133 15.54 8.57 15.30
N SER A 134 15.11 8.26 14.08
CA SER A 134 14.79 9.22 13.03
C SER A 134 13.28 9.41 12.91
N LYS A 135 12.81 10.17 11.93
CA LYS A 135 11.36 10.34 11.68
C LYS A 135 10.72 9.12 11.01
N ASP A 136 11.53 8.24 10.43
CA ASP A 136 11.09 7.07 9.66
C ASP A 136 10.82 5.86 10.59
N GLU A 137 10.36 4.74 10.04
CA GLU A 137 10.11 3.49 10.81
C GLU A 137 9.03 3.60 11.90
N THR A 138 8.05 4.50 11.70
CA THR A 138 6.82 4.54 12.51
C THR A 138 5.74 3.68 11.85
N VAL A 139 5.29 2.63 12.55
CA VAL A 139 4.38 1.60 12.01
C VAL A 139 3.10 1.53 12.85
N LEU A 140 1.96 1.56 12.14
CA LEU A 140 0.63 1.33 12.64
C LEU A 140 0.25 -0.14 12.48
N TYR A 141 -0.13 -0.79 13.58
CA TYR A 141 -0.64 -2.15 13.59
C TYR A 141 -2.15 -2.16 13.79
N CYS A 142 -2.85 -2.94 12.97
CA CYS A 142 -4.30 -3.11 13.05
C CYS A 142 -4.63 -4.58 13.27
N ILE A 143 -5.37 -4.88 14.34
CA ILE A 143 -5.77 -6.25 14.72
C ILE A 143 -7.27 -6.27 14.98
N ALA A 144 -8.04 -6.99 14.16
CA ALA A 144 -9.46 -7.22 14.39
C ALA A 144 -9.61 -8.38 15.39
N GLU A 145 -10.40 -8.16 16.43
CA GLU A 145 -10.80 -9.19 17.40
C GLU A 145 -12.18 -9.73 17.10
#